data_AF-A0A4Q1VSG8-F1
#
_entry.id   AF-A0A4Q1VSG8-F1
#
_cell.length_a   1.000
_cell.length_b   1.000
_cell.length_c   1.000
_cell.angle_alpha   90.00
_cell.angle_beta   90.00
_cell.angle_gamma   90.00
#
_symmetry.space_group_name_H-M   'P 1'
#
loop_
_entity.id
_entity.type
_entity.pdbx_description
1 polymer ?
#
loop_
_entity_poly.entity_id
_entity_poly.type
_entity_poly.pdbx_seq_one_letter_code
_entity_poly.pdbx_strand_id
1 'polypeptide(L)' 'MERRLERAWLKLMSAEDDALSISSVAFEVGFGDLSYFNRSFRKRFGRSPSQVRAG' A
#
# COMPACT_ATOMS: atom_id res chain seq x y z
N MET A 1 7.23 -0.72 12.34
CA MET A 1 6.84 -0.09 11.06
C MET A 1 6.85 -1.06 9.88
N GLU A 2 7.86 -1.94 9.75
CA GLU A 2 8.07 -2.77 8.55
C GLU A 2 6.91 -3.73 8.23
N ARG A 3 6.38 -4.44 9.23
CA ARG A 3 5.24 -5.38 9.08
C ARG A 3 3.97 -4.77 8.48
N ARG A 4 3.75 -3.45 8.63
CA ARG A 4 2.56 -2.76 8.08
C ARG A 4 2.71 -2.52 6.58
N LEU A 5 3.91 -2.13 6.14
CA LEU A 5 4.24 -1.92 4.72
C LEU A 5 4.25 -3.24 3.95
N GLU A 6 4.74 -4.32 4.57
CA GLU A 6 4.72 -5.67 3.98
C GLU A 6 3.28 -6.19 3.80
N ARG A 7 2.40 -6.01 4.80
CA ARG A 7 0.98 -6.34 4.66
C ARG A 7 0.30 -5.54 3.55
N ALA A 8 0.62 -4.26 3.44
CA ALA A 8 0.09 -3.42 2.38
C ALA A 8 0.56 -3.90 1.00
N TRP A 9 1.83 -4.32 0.88
CA TRP A 9 2.37 -4.89 -0.34
C TRP A 9 1.65 -6.17 -0.76
N LEU A 10 1.46 -7.11 0.18
CA LEU A 10 0.73 -8.35 -0.08
C LEU A 10 -0.71 -8.07 -0.55
N LYS A 11 -1.44 -7.16 0.12
CA LYS A 11 -2.79 -6.77 -0.28
C LYS A 11 -2.86 -6.14 -1.67
N LEU A 12 -1.89 -5.29 -2.03
CA LEU A 12 -1.83 -4.65 -3.35
C LEU A 12 -1.45 -5.62 -4.47
N MET A 13 -0.70 -6.68 -4.15
CA MET A 13 -0.33 -7.75 -5.10
C MET A 13 -1.40 -8.82 -5.23
N SER A 14 -2.25 -8.99 -4.23
CA SER A 14 -3.40 -9.88 -4.28
C SER A 14 -4.50 -9.26 -5.14
N ALA A 15 -4.58 -9.69 -6.41
CA ALA A 15 -5.59 -9.28 -7.38
C ALA A 15 -7.05 -9.59 -6.97
N GLU A 16 -7.25 -10.35 -5.90
CA GLU A 16 -8.58 -10.62 -5.31
C GLU A 16 -9.23 -9.35 -4.72
N ASP A 17 -8.42 -8.32 -4.45
CA ASP A 17 -8.83 -7.06 -3.85
C ASP A 17 -8.78 -5.88 -4.84
N ASP A 18 -9.09 -6.12 -6.12
CA ASP A 18 -9.17 -5.07 -7.15
C ASP A 18 -10.14 -3.93 -6.76
N ALA A 19 -11.13 -4.26 -5.93
CA ALA A 19 -12.08 -3.32 -5.34
C ALA A 19 -11.49 -2.46 -4.20
N LEU A 20 -10.36 -2.85 -3.57
CA LEU A 20 -9.73 -2.06 -2.52
C LEU A 20 -8.96 -0.88 -3.09
N SER A 21 -9.42 0.30 -2.72
CA SER A 21 -8.70 1.55 -2.90
C SER A 21 -7.37 1.54 -2.11
N ILE A 22 -6.34 2.20 -2.62
CA ILE A 22 -5.06 2.38 -1.90
C ILE A 22 -5.29 3.06 -0.54
N SER A 23 -6.30 3.91 -0.44
CA SER A 23 -6.79 4.50 0.81
C SER A 23 -7.26 3.46 1.81
N SER A 24 -8.07 2.49 1.38
CA SER A 24 -8.53 1.42 2.27
C SER A 24 -7.36 0.56 2.76
N VAL A 25 -6.43 0.21 1.88
CA VAL A 25 -5.23 -0.55 2.27
C VAL A 25 -4.39 0.23 3.30
N ALA A 26 -4.18 1.53 3.08
CA ALA A 26 -3.48 2.39 4.02
C ALA A 26 -4.18 2.44 5.38
N PHE A 27 -5.49 2.60 5.41
CA PHE A 27 -6.27 2.59 6.65
C PHE A 27 -6.18 1.24 7.38
N GLU A 28 -6.33 0.13 6.67
CA GLU A 28 -6.27 -1.22 7.25
C GLU A 28 -4.90 -1.54 7.86
N VAL A 29 -3.81 -1.09 7.22
CA VAL A 29 -2.46 -1.26 7.78
C VAL A 29 -2.11 -0.22 8.84
N GLY A 30 -3.05 0.66 9.20
CA GLY A 30 -2.95 1.62 10.30
C GLY A 30 -2.25 2.93 9.93
N PHE A 31 -2.33 3.36 8.68
CA PHE A 31 -1.93 4.69 8.23
C PHE A 31 -3.15 5.61 8.19
N GLY A 32 -3.08 6.72 8.93
CA GLY A 32 -4.10 7.78 8.87
C GLY A 32 -3.89 8.78 7.72
N ASP A 33 -2.73 8.73 7.05
CA ASP A 33 -2.39 9.65 5.96
C ASP A 33 -1.81 8.90 4.75
N LEU A 34 -2.50 9.05 3.61
CA LEU A 34 -2.14 8.47 2.31
C LEU A 34 -0.82 9.01 1.78
N SER A 35 -0.53 10.29 1.98
CA SER A 35 0.69 10.93 1.47
C SER A 35 1.91 10.41 2.23
N TYR A 36 1.79 10.19 3.53
CA TYR A 36 2.81 9.57 4.38
C TYR A 36 2.98 8.09 4.04
N PHE A 37 1.89 7.36 3.86
CA PHE A 37 1.91 5.97 3.41
C PHE A 37 2.64 5.83 2.06
N ASN A 38 2.25 6.60 1.05
CA ASN A 38 2.83 6.53 -0.29
C ASN A 38 4.33 6.86 -0.29
N ARG A 39 4.73 7.91 0.44
CA ARG A 39 6.16 8.25 0.61
C ARG A 39 6.94 7.14 1.30
N SER A 40 6.40 6.57 2.38
CA SER A 40 7.05 5.49 3.13
C SER A 40 7.14 4.19 2.34
N PHE A 41 6.07 3.85 1.63
CA PHE A 41 5.97 2.68 0.76
C PHE A 41 6.95 2.78 -0.40
N ARG A 42 6.98 3.92 -1.11
CA ARG A 42 7.96 4.17 -2.17
C ARG A 42 9.39 4.18 -1.65
N LYS A 43 9.65 4.75 -0.47
CA LYS A 43 10.99 4.73 0.15
C LYS A 43 11.45 3.32 0.47
N ARG A 44 10.54 2.41 0.83
CA ARG A 44 10.85 1.02 1.19
C ARG A 44 10.95 0.09 -0.02
N PHE A 45 10.01 0.18 -0.96
CA PHE A 45 9.88 -0.76 -2.09
C PHE A 45 10.31 -0.17 -3.44
N GLY A 46 10.65 1.11 -3.50
CA GLY A 46 11.05 1.81 -4.73
C GLY A 46 9.89 2.14 -5.67
N ARG A 47 8.70 1.56 -5.47
CA ARG A 47 7.49 1.78 -6.29
C ARG A 47 6.37 2.37 -5.45
N SER A 48 5.51 3.18 -6.08
CA SER A 48 4.29 3.63 -5.41
C SER A 48 3.25 2.50 -5.39
N PRO A 49 2.34 2.45 -4.39
CA PRO A 49 1.30 1.44 -4.34
C PRO A 49 0.36 1.51 -5.56
N SER A 50 0.25 2.69 -6.20
CA SER A 50 -0.48 2.85 -7.47
C SER A 50 0.24 2.20 -8.66
N GLN A 51 1.57 2.18 -8.66
CA GLN A 51 2.34 1.48 -9.69
C GLN A 51 2.30 -0.03 -9.50
N VAL A 52 2.23 -0.51 -8.26
CA VAL A 52 2.08 -1.94 -7.95
C VAL A 52 0.69 -2.44 -8.38
N ARG A 53 -0.35 -1.62 -8.22
CA ARG A 53 -1.73 -1.96 -8.60
C ARG A 53 -2.02 -1.78 -10.10
N ALA A 54 -1.43 -0.79 -10.75
CA ALA A 54 -1.67 -0.52 -12.18
C ALA A 54 -0.79 -1.36 -13.12
N GLY A 55 0.03 -2.27 -12.59
CA GLY A 55 0.99 -3.09 -13.32
C GLY A 55 0.55 -4.54 -13.44
#